data_AF-A0A3D8GT60-F1
#
_entry.id   AF-A0A3D8GT60-F1
#
_cell.length_a   1.000
_cell.length_b   1.000
_cell.length_c   1.000
_cell.angle_alpha   90.00
_cell.angle_beta   90.00
_cell.angle_gamma   90.00
#
_symmetry.space_group_name_H-M   'P 1'
#
loop_
_entity.id
_entity.type
_entity.pdbx_description
1 polymer ?
#
loop_
_entity_poly.entity_id
_entity_poly.type
_entity_poly.pdbx_seq_one_letter_code
_entity_poly.pdbx_strand_id
1 'polypeptide(L)'
;MIFRKNSRSIRLLYGFCDCSPINVTRGRAMKLSRYLLLAMAILAIGIISACSSLDTKDLALDSKHAAMPDYVMNSSKKVQETYLLAAQYPEVLESVPCYCGCAADGHENNLHCFIAGMDGDMAVTEWDPHGIS
;
A
#
# COMPACT_ATOMS: atom_id res chain seq x y z
N MET A 1 16.75 -43.88 31.20
CA MET A 1 17.26 -44.98 30.34
C MET A 1 18.19 -44.37 29.31
N ILE A 2 19.48 -44.66 29.41
CA ILE A 2 20.55 -44.07 28.57
C ILE A 2 20.67 -44.93 27.32
N PHE A 3 20.45 -44.35 26.14
CA PHE A 3 20.76 -45.03 24.87
C PHE A 3 22.02 -44.44 24.25
N ARG A 4 23.15 -45.07 24.55
CA ARG A 4 24.37 -45.02 23.73
C ARG A 4 24.05 -45.62 22.36
N LYS A 5 24.27 -44.88 21.27
CA LYS A 5 24.32 -45.47 19.93
C LYS A 5 25.78 -45.57 19.46
N ASN A 6 26.22 -46.81 19.54
CA ASN A 6 27.50 -47.37 19.14
C ASN A 6 27.72 -47.25 17.61
N SER A 7 28.93 -46.86 17.25
CA SER A 7 29.46 -46.77 15.87
C SER A 7 29.74 -48.16 15.30
N ARG A 8 29.30 -48.40 14.05
CA ARG A 8 29.67 -49.44 13.05
C ARG A 8 28.48 -49.56 12.07
N SER A 9 28.57 -49.63 10.74
CA SER A 9 29.58 -49.42 9.71
C SER A 9 28.86 -49.65 8.35
N ILE A 10 29.33 -49.01 7.27
CA ILE A 10 29.26 -49.47 5.86
C ILE A 10 27.90 -49.43 5.11
N ARG A 11 27.78 -48.57 4.08
CA ARG A 11 28.03 -48.92 2.66
C ARG A 11 27.91 -47.68 1.77
N LEU A 12 29.03 -47.29 1.15
CA LEU A 12 29.10 -46.32 0.05
C LEU A 12 28.46 -46.92 -1.19
N LEU A 13 27.39 -46.30 -1.70
CA LEU A 13 27.00 -46.41 -3.10
C LEU A 13 27.18 -45.04 -3.72
N TYR A 14 28.33 -44.88 -4.38
CA TYR A 14 28.68 -43.73 -5.19
C TYR A 14 27.69 -43.60 -6.34
N GLY A 15 26.88 -42.54 -6.35
CA GLY A 15 26.21 -42.05 -7.54
C GLY A 15 27.25 -41.32 -8.41
N PHE A 16 27.34 -41.72 -9.67
CA PHE A 16 28.21 -41.10 -10.67
C PHE A 16 27.82 -39.62 -10.86
N CYS A 17 28.68 -38.70 -10.43
CA CYS A 17 28.70 -37.33 -10.94
C CYS A 17 29.47 -37.32 -12.26
N ASP A 18 28.77 -37.24 -13.38
CA ASP A 18 29.38 -36.95 -14.68
C ASP A 18 29.90 -35.50 -14.67
N CYS A 19 31.21 -35.35 -14.46
CA CYS A 19 31.94 -34.11 -14.73
C CYS A 19 32.22 -34.02 -16.23
N SER A 20 31.25 -33.58 -17.02
CA SER A 20 31.54 -33.03 -18.34
C SER A 20 32.19 -31.65 -18.18
N PRO A 21 33.29 -31.33 -18.89
CA PRO A 21 33.87 -30.00 -18.87
C PRO A 21 32.93 -29.03 -19.61
N ILE A 22 32.15 -28.26 -18.85
CA ILE A 22 31.41 -27.12 -19.36
C ILE A 22 32.45 -26.03 -19.68
N ASN A 23 32.72 -25.87 -20.98
CA ASN A 23 33.60 -24.82 -21.49
C ASN A 23 32.95 -23.45 -21.24
N VAL A 24 33.27 -22.81 -20.12
CA VAL A 24 32.82 -21.44 -19.80
C VAL A 24 33.58 -20.47 -20.68
N THR A 25 32.99 -20.09 -21.83
CA THR A 25 33.49 -18.99 -22.65
C THR A 25 33.41 -17.70 -21.83
N ARG A 26 34.54 -17.30 -21.25
CA ARG A 26 34.76 -16.01 -20.61
C ARG A 26 34.74 -14.91 -21.67
N GLY A 27 33.56 -14.41 -22.03
CA GLY A 27 33.39 -13.44 -23.11
C GLY A 27 32.52 -12.24 -22.73
N ARG A 28 33.14 -11.15 -22.31
CA ARG A 28 32.68 -9.75 -22.48
C ARG A 28 31.30 -9.29 -21.97
N ALA A 29 30.52 -10.07 -21.22
CA ALA A 29 29.15 -9.68 -20.82
C ALA A 29 29.04 -8.79 -19.56
N MET A 30 30.10 -8.63 -18.76
CA MET A 30 29.98 -7.98 -17.43
C MET A 30 30.02 -6.44 -17.43
N LYS A 31 30.47 -5.76 -18.49
CA LYS A 31 30.57 -4.29 -18.49
C LYS A 31 29.24 -3.65 -18.91
N LEU A 32 28.63 -4.13 -19.98
CA LEU A 32 27.34 -3.64 -20.47
C LEU A 32 26.20 -3.91 -19.46
N SER A 33 26.22 -5.08 -18.81
CA SER A 33 25.29 -5.42 -17.73
C SER A 33 25.40 -4.47 -16.53
N ARG A 34 26.61 -4.07 -16.13
CA ARG A 34 26.81 -3.11 -15.04
C ARG A 34 26.34 -1.70 -15.40
N TYR A 35 26.58 -1.25 -16.63
CA TYR A 35 26.06 0.04 -17.10
C TYR A 35 24.53 0.06 -17.22
N LEU A 36 23.92 -1.06 -17.64
CA LEU A 36 22.46 -1.21 -17.66
C LEU A 36 21.86 -1.17 -16.25
N LEU A 37 22.46 -1.85 -15.28
CA LEU A 37 22.00 -1.81 -13.88
C LEU A 37 22.13 -0.41 -13.27
N LEU A 38 23.23 0.31 -13.56
CA LEU A 38 23.40 1.69 -13.11
C LEU A 38 22.40 2.65 -13.77
N ALA A 39 22.10 2.47 -15.06
CA ALA A 39 21.11 3.28 -15.76
C ALA A 39 19.69 3.09 -15.19
N MET A 40 19.30 1.85 -14.88
CA MET A 40 18.01 1.56 -14.24
C MET A 40 17.91 2.14 -12.82
N ALA A 41 19.01 2.10 -12.05
CA ALA A 41 19.06 2.70 -10.72
C ALA A 41 18.93 4.23 -10.77
N ILE A 42 19.59 4.89 -11.72
CA ILE A 42 19.50 6.35 -11.90
C ILE A 42 18.09 6.74 -12.37
N LEU A 43 17.50 5.97 -13.29
CA LEU A 43 16.13 6.19 -13.74
C LEU A 43 15.13 6.07 -12.57
N ALA A 44 15.29 5.03 -11.73
CA ALA A 44 14.46 4.84 -10.55
C ALA A 44 14.58 6.01 -9.56
N ILE A 45 15.80 6.52 -9.31
CA ILE A 45 16.02 7.70 -8.44
C ILE A 45 15.34 8.95 -9.01
N GLY A 46 15.39 9.13 -10.33
CA GLY A 46 14.71 10.25 -11.01
C GLY A 46 13.19 10.20 -10.86
N ILE A 47 12.59 9.01 -10.90
CA ILE A 47 11.13 8.83 -10.76
C ILE A 47 10.65 9.14 -9.33
N ILE A 48 11.44 8.80 -8.30
CA ILE A 48 11.07 9.06 -6.89
C ILE A 48 11.06 10.57 -6.58
N SER A 49 11.82 11.37 -7.34
CA SER A 49 11.91 12.82 -7.16
C SER A 49 10.65 13.57 -7.63
N ALA A 50 9.71 12.89 -8.29
CA ALA A 50 8.53 13.48 -8.92
C ALA A 50 7.22 13.29 -8.12
N CYS A 51 7.27 12.98 -6.83
CA CYS A 51 6.07 13.00 -5.98
C CYS A 51 5.57 14.45 -5.80
N SER A 52 4.65 14.88 -6.67
CA SER A 52 3.92 16.13 -6.53
C SER A 52 2.75 15.95 -5.56
N SER A 53 2.65 16.81 -4.56
CA SER A 53 1.49 16.90 -3.66
C SER A 53 0.24 17.25 -4.47
N LEU A 54 -0.90 16.63 -4.15
CA LEU A 54 -2.21 17.04 -4.65
C LEU A 54 -2.47 18.50 -4.23
N ASP A 55 -2.68 19.40 -5.20
CA ASP A 55 -3.12 20.78 -4.93
C ASP A 55 -4.62 20.75 -4.61
N THR A 56 -4.96 20.89 -3.32
CA THR A 56 -6.33 20.87 -2.79
C THR A 56 -7.06 22.21 -2.92
N LYS A 57 -6.50 23.18 -3.65
CA LYS A 57 -6.98 24.57 -3.68
C LYS A 57 -8.36 24.74 -4.32
N ASP A 58 -8.76 23.80 -5.17
CA ASP A 58 -10.03 23.81 -5.88
C ASP A 58 -11.03 22.78 -5.33
N LEU A 59 -10.75 22.16 -4.18
CA LEU A 59 -11.71 21.26 -3.54
C LEU A 59 -12.83 22.09 -2.88
N ALA A 60 -14.01 22.05 -3.48
CA ALA A 60 -15.24 22.60 -2.93
C ALA A 60 -16.26 21.47 -2.72
N LEU A 61 -17.08 21.61 -1.68
CA LEU A 61 -18.17 20.67 -1.44
C LEU A 61 -19.28 20.92 -2.48
N ASP A 62 -19.68 19.88 -3.21
CA ASP A 62 -20.84 19.95 -4.08
C ASP A 62 -22.11 20.22 -3.25
N SER A 63 -22.96 21.10 -3.78
CA SER A 63 -24.27 21.44 -3.24
C SER A 63 -25.20 20.25 -2.95
N LYS A 64 -24.98 19.09 -3.56
CA LYS A 64 -25.78 17.89 -3.28
C LYS A 64 -25.57 17.34 -1.87
N HIS A 65 -24.40 17.54 -1.28
CA HIS A 65 -24.07 17.00 0.05
C HIS A 65 -24.70 17.83 1.16
N ALA A 66 -24.98 17.19 2.29
CA ALA A 66 -25.35 17.86 3.53
C ALA A 66 -24.25 18.86 3.94
N ALA A 67 -24.65 19.98 4.55
CA ALA A 67 -23.72 20.98 5.02
C ALA A 67 -22.67 20.38 5.96
N MET A 68 -21.43 20.83 5.81
CA MET A 68 -20.32 20.38 6.66
C MET A 68 -20.59 20.79 8.12
N PRO A 69 -20.50 19.87 9.09
CA PRO A 69 -20.84 20.14 10.48
C PRO A 69 -19.75 20.93 11.19
N ASP A 70 -20.13 21.63 12.26
CA ASP A 70 -19.25 22.55 13.00
C ASP A 70 -17.96 21.89 13.53
N TYR A 71 -18.01 20.61 13.90
CA TYR A 71 -16.84 19.89 14.38
C TYR A 71 -15.77 19.76 13.29
N VAL A 72 -16.16 19.59 12.02
CA VAL A 72 -15.21 19.58 10.90
C VAL A 72 -14.75 21.00 10.62
N MET A 73 -15.65 21.99 10.59
CA MET A 73 -15.29 23.38 10.28
C MET A 73 -14.33 24.00 11.31
N ASN A 74 -14.40 23.55 12.57
CA ASN A 74 -13.50 23.97 13.65
C ASN A 74 -12.21 23.14 13.73
N SER A 75 -12.02 22.17 12.85
CA SER A 75 -10.84 21.32 12.79
C SER A 75 -9.70 21.95 11.99
N SER A 76 -8.53 21.29 11.96
CA SER A 76 -7.42 21.71 11.10
C SER A 76 -7.81 21.68 9.61
N LYS A 77 -7.20 22.56 8.80
CA LYS A 77 -7.43 22.59 7.33
C LYS A 77 -7.28 21.21 6.69
N LYS A 78 -6.31 20.41 7.15
CA LYS A 78 -6.08 19.06 6.65
C LYS A 78 -7.25 18.12 6.91
N VAL A 79 -7.88 18.22 8.08
CA VAL A 79 -9.07 17.43 8.41
C VAL A 79 -10.24 17.88 7.53
N GLN A 80 -10.48 19.18 7.40
CA GLN A 80 -11.50 19.72 6.49
C GLN A 80 -11.33 19.21 5.05
N GLU A 81 -10.12 19.28 4.51
CA GLU A 81 -9.77 18.77 3.18
C GLU A 81 -10.02 17.26 3.05
N THR A 82 -9.78 16.49 4.11
CA THR A 82 -10.00 15.03 4.10
C THR A 82 -11.49 14.70 4.02
N TYR A 83 -12.35 15.43 4.74
CA TYR A 83 -13.81 15.27 4.64
C TYR A 83 -14.33 15.66 3.25
N LEU A 84 -13.78 16.73 2.64
CA LEU A 84 -14.11 17.09 1.26
C LEU A 84 -13.73 15.99 0.27
N LEU A 85 -12.52 15.41 0.41
CA LEU A 85 -12.08 14.30 -0.43
C LEU A 85 -12.94 13.05 -0.25
N ALA A 86 -13.36 12.76 0.99
CA ALA A 86 -14.25 11.64 1.27
C ALA A 86 -15.60 11.78 0.55
N ALA A 87 -16.17 12.99 0.54
CA ALA A 87 -17.41 13.27 -0.19
C ALA A 87 -17.22 13.29 -1.72
N GLN A 88 -16.07 13.73 -2.21
CA GLN A 88 -15.78 13.83 -3.64
C GLN A 88 -15.47 12.47 -4.28
N TYR A 89 -14.80 11.58 -3.55
CA TYR A 89 -14.33 10.28 -4.04
C TYR A 89 -14.77 9.11 -3.13
N PRO A 90 -16.08 8.95 -2.88
CA PRO A 90 -16.59 7.97 -1.92
C PRO A 90 -16.21 6.54 -2.32
N GLU A 91 -16.34 6.20 -3.60
CA GLU A 91 -16.00 4.86 -4.14
C GLU A 91 -14.52 4.50 -3.91
N VAL A 92 -13.62 5.48 -3.99
CA VAL A 92 -12.19 5.26 -3.74
C VAL A 92 -11.98 4.89 -2.29
N LEU A 93 -12.57 5.63 -1.35
CA LEU A 93 -12.43 5.35 0.08
C LEU A 93 -13.14 4.05 0.48
N GLU A 94 -14.27 3.72 -0.14
CA GLU A 94 -14.99 2.46 0.10
C GLU A 94 -14.14 1.24 -0.32
N SER A 95 -13.41 1.35 -1.43
CA SER A 95 -12.51 0.28 -1.90
C SER A 95 -11.27 0.08 -1.01
N VAL A 96 -10.97 1.04 -0.13
CA VAL A 96 -9.79 1.01 0.73
C VAL A 96 -10.18 0.42 2.10
N PRO A 97 -9.61 -0.73 2.50
CA PRO A 97 -9.85 -1.29 3.82
C PRO A 97 -9.31 -0.37 4.92
N CYS A 98 -10.06 -0.27 6.02
CA CYS A 98 -9.63 0.44 7.21
C CYS A 98 -8.88 -0.50 8.16
N TYR A 99 -7.74 -0.06 8.68
CA TYR A 99 -6.90 -0.85 9.59
C TYR A 99 -6.86 -0.30 11.02
N CYS A 100 -7.76 0.63 11.35
CA CYS A 100 -7.84 1.25 12.66
C CYS A 100 -8.40 0.30 13.75
N GLY A 101 -9.07 -0.79 13.35
CA GLY A 101 -9.64 -1.77 14.28
C GLY A 101 -11.04 -1.41 14.82
N CYS A 102 -11.69 -0.37 14.28
CA CYS A 102 -13.02 0.10 14.65
C CYS A 102 -14.18 -0.53 13.84
N ALA A 103 -13.93 -1.66 13.15
CA ALA A 103 -14.97 -2.34 12.37
C ALA A 103 -16.15 -2.81 13.24
N ALA A 104 -15.90 -3.17 14.51
CA ALA A 104 -16.94 -3.55 15.45
C ALA A 104 -17.90 -2.38 15.80
N ASP A 105 -17.46 -1.14 15.59
CA ASP A 105 -18.24 0.08 15.82
C ASP A 105 -19.01 0.51 14.56
N GLY A 106 -18.92 -0.25 13.46
CA GLY A 106 -19.59 0.03 12.18
C GLY A 106 -18.68 0.59 11.08
N HIS A 107 -17.37 0.74 11.33
CA HIS A 107 -16.42 1.32 10.37
C HIS A 107 -15.73 0.24 9.52
N GLU A 108 -16.46 -0.31 8.55
CA GLU A 108 -16.02 -1.46 7.76
C GLU A 108 -14.93 -1.13 6.73
N ASN A 109 -14.92 0.10 6.23
CA ASN A 109 -13.97 0.59 5.23
C ASN A 109 -13.53 2.03 5.56
N ASN A 110 -12.59 2.58 4.78
CA ASN A 110 -12.04 3.90 5.04
C ASN A 110 -13.06 5.05 4.85
N LEU A 111 -14.14 4.82 4.10
CA LEU A 111 -15.21 5.82 3.91
C LEU A 111 -16.00 6.06 5.21
N HIS A 112 -16.28 5.00 5.95
CA HIS A 112 -17.09 5.08 7.19
C HIS A 112 -16.42 5.92 8.29
N CYS A 113 -15.11 6.21 8.20
CA CYS A 113 -14.46 7.16 9.10
C CYS A 113 -15.01 8.59 8.99
N PHE A 114 -15.64 8.94 7.87
CA PHE A 114 -16.02 10.32 7.56
C PHE A 114 -17.51 10.47 7.24
N ILE A 115 -18.15 9.43 6.71
CA ILE A 115 -19.53 9.47 6.21
C ILE A 115 -20.31 8.32 6.83
N ALA A 116 -21.37 8.65 7.56
CA ALA A 116 -22.26 7.69 8.19
C ALA A 116 -23.43 7.30 7.27
N GLY A 117 -23.81 8.17 6.32
CA GLY A 117 -24.91 7.92 5.40
C GLY A 117 -24.76 8.62 4.06
N MET A 118 -25.13 7.91 3.00
CA MET A 118 -25.26 8.44 1.64
C MET A 118 -26.59 8.01 1.00
N ASP A 119 -27.10 8.83 0.09
CA ASP A 119 -28.26 8.48 -0.74
C ASP A 119 -27.88 7.83 -2.08
N GLY A 120 -28.89 7.58 -2.93
CA GLY A 120 -28.71 6.95 -4.23
C GLY A 120 -27.92 7.77 -5.27
N ASP A 121 -27.75 9.07 -5.05
CA ASP A 121 -26.98 9.98 -5.93
C ASP A 121 -25.56 10.21 -5.40
N MET A 122 -25.12 9.39 -4.45
CA MET A 122 -23.86 9.54 -3.70
C MET A 122 -23.78 10.93 -3.02
N ALA A 123 -24.91 11.49 -2.63
CA ALA A 123 -24.92 12.66 -1.78
C ALA A 123 -24.74 12.22 -0.32
N VAL A 124 -23.91 12.96 0.42
CA VAL A 124 -23.69 12.69 1.84
C VAL A 124 -24.90 13.22 2.58
N THR A 125 -25.63 12.35 3.28
CA THR A 125 -26.80 12.74 4.08
C THR A 125 -26.44 12.88 5.55
N GLU A 126 -25.43 12.15 6.02
CA GLU A 126 -24.98 12.15 7.40
C GLU A 126 -23.47 12.01 7.49
N TRP A 127 -22.84 12.89 8.27
CA TRP A 127 -21.40 12.92 8.50
C TRP A 127 -21.03 12.16 9.77
N ASP A 128 -19.90 11.46 9.72
CA ASP A 128 -19.37 10.73 10.87
C ASP A 128 -18.26 11.55 11.55
N PRO A 129 -18.24 11.70 12.89
CA PRO A 129 -17.18 12.41 13.62
C PRO A 129 -15.91 11.57 13.90
N HIS A 130 -15.86 10.29 13.54
CA HIS A 130 -14.75 9.40 13.90
C HIS A 130 -13.41 9.86 13.30
N GLY A 131 -13.42 10.44 12.11
CA GLY A 131 -12.22 10.95 11.45
C GLY A 131 -11.58 12.18 12.11
N ILE A 132 -12.22 12.76 13.13
CA ILE A 132 -11.67 13.87 13.93
C ILE A 132 -11.34 13.48 15.39
N SER A 133 -11.85 12.34 15.87
CA SER A 133 -11.67 11.91 17.27
C SER A 133 -10.28 11.38 17.61
#